data_AF-A0A4P5VGY7-F1
#
_entry.id   AF-A0A4P5VGY7-F1
#
_cell.length_a   1.000
_cell.length_b   1.000
_cell.length_c   1.000
_cell.angle_alpha   90.00
_cell.angle_beta   90.00
_cell.angle_gamma   90.00
#
_symmetry.space_group_name_H-M   'P 1'
#
loop_
_entity.id
_entity.type
_entity.pdbx_description
1 polymer ?
#
loop_
_entity_poly.entity_id
_entity_poly.type
_entity_poly.pdbx_seq_one_letter_code
_entity_poly.pdbx_strand_id
1 'polypeptide(L)'
;MDLPLDPLANKDQLLRSFQAGRKDPFGNVVVTQKVPLARAAEAGAGAVGTSSAVKDTACSSLRSTIQVTGLIHGSGSSEAIVVNNATGETGSLRPGDRGGRSTTLLPDGCQVQSINVNAGYLVITSIKKGPPVPLYL
;
A
#
# COMPACT_ATOMS: atom_id res chain seq x y z
N MET A 1 -38.65 24.24 49.45
CA MET A 1 -38.44 24.13 47.99
C MET A 1 -38.09 22.68 47.73
N ASP A 2 -39.11 21.82 47.61
CA ASP A 2 -38.90 20.40 47.32
C ASP A 2 -38.72 20.25 45.80
N LEU A 3 -37.51 19.86 45.39
CA LEU A 3 -37.22 19.56 43.99
C LEU A 3 -37.86 18.20 43.66
N PRO A 4 -38.72 18.11 42.63
CA PRO A 4 -39.26 16.83 42.21
C PRO A 4 -38.11 15.94 41.72
N LEU A 5 -38.02 14.74 42.29
CA LEU A 5 -37.05 13.72 41.87
C LEU A 5 -37.56 13.08 40.59
N ASP A 6 -36.80 13.20 39.51
CA ASP A 6 -37.10 12.47 38.29
C ASP A 6 -36.96 10.96 38.54
N PRO A 7 -37.94 10.14 38.15
CA PRO A 7 -37.89 8.70 38.36
C PRO A 7 -36.77 8.06 37.53
N LEU A 8 -36.11 7.05 38.11
CA LEU A 8 -35.10 6.26 37.41
C LEU A 8 -35.70 5.58 36.18
N ALA A 9 -34.90 5.49 35.11
CA ALA A 9 -35.30 4.85 33.86
C ALA A 9 -35.64 3.36 34.08
N ASN A 10 -36.74 2.90 33.49
CA ASN A 10 -37.16 1.50 33.60
C ASN A 10 -36.39 0.58 32.64
N LYS A 11 -36.50 -0.73 32.84
CA LYS A 11 -35.81 -1.75 32.04
C LYS A 11 -36.04 -1.58 30.53
N ASP A 12 -37.26 -1.26 30.12
CA ASP A 12 -37.61 -1.10 28.70
C ASP A 12 -37.00 0.16 28.09
N GLN A 13 -36.88 1.25 28.85
CA GLN A 13 -36.16 2.45 28.44
C GLN A 13 -34.67 2.19 28.27
N LEU A 14 -34.06 1.42 29.17
CA LEU A 14 -32.66 1.04 29.06
C LEU A 14 -32.42 0.19 27.81
N LEU A 15 -33.22 -0.85 27.58
CA LEU A 15 -33.05 -1.75 26.43
C LEU A 15 -33.16 -1.04 25.07
N ARG A 16 -34.01 -0.01 24.96
CA ARG A 16 -34.10 0.82 23.74
C ARG A 16 -32.92 1.76 23.55
N SER A 17 -32.26 2.18 24.64
CA SER A 17 -31.08 3.05 24.57
C SER A 17 -29.82 2.30 24.12
N PHE A 18 -29.80 0.98 24.27
CA PHE A 18 -28.70 0.14 23.78
C PHE A 18 -28.87 -0.15 22.29
N GLN A 19 -28.01 0.46 21.47
CA GLN A 19 -27.79 -0.01 20.11
C GLN A 19 -26.95 -1.29 20.16
N ALA A 20 -27.62 -2.45 20.10
CA ALA A 20 -26.94 -3.74 19.99
C ALA A 20 -26.38 -3.89 18.57
N GLY A 21 -25.06 -3.74 18.43
CA GLY A 21 -24.35 -3.95 17.17
C GLY A 21 -22.99 -3.27 17.18
N ARG A 22 -21.95 -3.97 16.69
CA ARG A 22 -20.64 -3.35 16.44
C ARG A 22 -20.79 -2.47 15.20
N LYS A 23 -20.82 -1.15 15.38
CA LYS A 23 -20.64 -0.21 14.27
C LYS A 23 -19.19 -0.35 13.81
N ASP A 24 -18.97 -1.12 12.75
CA ASP A 24 -17.64 -1.37 12.21
C ASP A 24 -17.07 -0.08 11.62
N PRO A 25 -16.00 0.50 12.21
CA PRO A 25 -15.37 1.70 11.68
C PRO A 25 -14.51 1.41 10.42
N PHE A 26 -14.39 0.14 10.00
CA PHE A 26 -13.60 -0.30 8.85
C PHE A 26 -14.44 -0.69 7.64
N GLY A 27 -15.71 -0.27 7.58
CA GLY A 27 -16.55 -0.45 6.40
C GLY A 27 -15.86 0.05 5.13
N ASN A 28 -15.89 -0.77 4.07
CA ASN A 28 -15.17 -0.58 2.82
C ASN A 28 -15.30 0.86 2.29
N VAL A 29 -14.17 1.58 2.23
CA VAL A 29 -14.08 2.86 1.53
C VAL A 29 -14.24 2.59 0.03
N VAL A 30 -15.44 2.84 -0.49
CA VAL A 30 -15.68 2.85 -1.94
C VAL A 30 -14.94 4.06 -2.50
N VAL A 31 -13.76 3.82 -3.07
CA VAL A 31 -13.00 4.83 -3.80
C VAL A 31 -13.72 5.11 -5.12
N THR A 32 -14.75 5.96 -5.11
CA THR A 32 -15.33 6.52 -6.33
C THR A 32 -14.43 7.66 -6.81
N GLN A 33 -13.45 7.35 -7.65
CA GLN A 33 -12.74 8.38 -8.42
C GLN A 33 -13.69 8.92 -9.50
N LYS A 34 -14.42 9.99 -9.17
CA LYS A 34 -15.13 10.80 -10.15
C LYS A 34 -14.13 11.83 -10.71
N VAL A 35 -13.45 11.49 -11.80
CA VAL A 35 -12.63 12.47 -12.55
C VAL A 35 -13.58 13.31 -13.41
N PRO A 36 -13.62 14.65 -13.25
CA PRO A 36 -14.44 15.49 -14.10
C PRO A 36 -13.80 15.58 -15.50
N LEU A 37 -14.60 15.21 -16.50
CA LEU A 37 -14.34 15.38 -17.91
C LEU A 37 -14.44 16.88 -18.26
N ALA A 38 -13.31 17.58 -18.36
CA ALA A 38 -13.23 18.93 -18.90
C ALA A 38 -12.28 18.96 -20.10
N ARG A 39 -12.79 19.57 -21.17
CA ARG A 39 -12.39 19.54 -22.58
C ARG A 39 -11.51 20.73 -22.93
N ALA A 40 -10.35 20.51 -23.56
CA ALA A 40 -9.62 21.44 -24.44
C ALA A 40 -8.48 20.65 -25.12
N ALA A 41 -8.65 20.15 -26.35
CA ALA A 41 -8.36 20.82 -27.63
C ALA A 41 -6.87 20.78 -28.03
N GLU A 42 -6.56 19.75 -28.83
CA GLU A 42 -5.70 19.68 -30.02
C GLU A 42 -4.37 20.45 -30.11
N ALA A 43 -3.26 19.69 -30.20
CA ALA A 43 -2.19 19.94 -31.17
C ALA A 43 -1.26 18.71 -31.28
N GLY A 44 -0.99 18.28 -32.53
CA GLY A 44 0.23 17.50 -32.84
C GLY A 44 0.03 16.05 -33.27
N ALA A 45 -0.42 15.85 -34.51
CA ALA A 45 -0.17 14.62 -35.24
C ALA A 45 1.34 14.48 -35.55
N GLY A 46 1.88 13.27 -35.36
CA GLY A 46 3.16 12.88 -35.96
C GLY A 46 4.18 12.30 -34.99
N ALA A 47 4.05 11.01 -34.69
CA ALA A 47 5.14 10.04 -34.76
C ALA A 47 4.59 8.65 -34.47
N VAL A 48 4.59 7.82 -35.50
CA VAL A 48 4.61 6.36 -35.37
C VAL A 48 5.90 6.02 -34.63
N GLY A 49 5.80 5.97 -33.31
CA GLY A 49 6.78 5.35 -32.44
C GLY A 49 6.14 4.06 -31.97
N THR A 50 6.58 2.93 -32.51
CA THR A 50 6.39 1.65 -31.86
C THR A 50 6.92 1.79 -30.44
N SER A 51 6.02 1.99 -29.47
CA SER A 51 6.36 1.88 -28.07
C SER A 51 6.70 0.42 -27.87
N SER A 52 7.98 0.10 -28.05
CA SER A 52 8.59 -1.03 -27.40
C SER A 52 8.43 -0.75 -25.91
N ALA A 53 7.27 -1.14 -25.38
CA ALA A 53 7.12 -1.56 -24.03
C ALA A 53 8.06 -2.75 -23.86
N VAL A 54 9.36 -2.46 -23.77
CA VAL A 54 10.27 -3.25 -22.97
C VAL A 54 9.74 -3.03 -21.56
N LYS A 55 8.66 -3.77 -21.28
CA LYS A 55 8.07 -3.88 -19.96
C LYS A 55 9.26 -4.22 -19.10
N ASP A 56 9.62 -3.34 -18.18
CA ASP A 56 10.75 -3.56 -17.29
C ASP A 56 10.35 -4.75 -16.40
N THR A 57 10.58 -5.95 -16.96
CA THR A 57 9.94 -7.18 -16.53
C THR A 57 10.60 -7.66 -15.26
N ALA A 58 11.88 -7.28 -15.07
CA ALA A 58 12.69 -7.61 -13.92
C ALA A 58 12.04 -7.19 -12.60
N CYS A 59 11.53 -5.96 -12.48
CA CYS A 59 10.82 -5.56 -11.26
C CYS A 59 9.41 -6.15 -11.19
N SER A 60 8.78 -6.38 -12.34
CA SER A 60 7.41 -6.92 -12.39
C SER A 60 7.32 -8.37 -11.91
N SER A 61 8.38 -9.17 -12.11
CA SER A 61 8.46 -10.57 -11.65
C SER A 61 8.74 -10.71 -10.14
N LEU A 62 9.00 -9.61 -9.42
CA LEU A 62 9.27 -9.65 -7.98
C LEU A 62 8.10 -10.20 -7.16
N ARG A 63 6.86 -10.06 -7.65
CA ARG A 63 5.67 -10.63 -6.98
C ARG A 63 5.72 -12.15 -6.87
N SER A 64 6.44 -12.82 -7.76
CA SER A 64 6.60 -14.28 -7.76
C SER A 64 7.89 -14.76 -7.11
N THR A 65 8.90 -13.89 -6.95
CA THR A 65 10.22 -14.30 -6.46
C THR A 65 10.54 -13.76 -5.07
N ILE A 66 10.02 -12.59 -4.69
CA ILE A 66 10.22 -12.00 -3.36
C ILE A 66 9.02 -12.29 -2.48
N GLN A 67 9.28 -12.89 -1.33
CA GLN A 67 8.32 -13.01 -0.25
C GLN A 67 8.68 -12.05 0.87
N VAL A 68 7.73 -11.21 1.28
CA VAL A 68 7.87 -10.38 2.47
C VAL A 68 7.53 -11.25 3.68
N THR A 69 8.42 -11.32 4.65
CA THR A 69 8.24 -12.14 5.86
C THR A 69 8.09 -11.31 7.13
N GLY A 70 8.46 -10.03 7.07
CA GLY A 70 8.19 -9.09 8.16
C GLY A 70 8.33 -7.64 7.74
N LEU A 71 7.68 -6.75 8.49
CA LEU A 71 7.79 -5.30 8.35
C LEU A 71 8.02 -4.71 9.74
N ILE A 72 9.06 -3.90 9.86
CA ILE A 72 9.51 -3.34 11.14
C ILE A 72 9.57 -1.84 11.00
N HIS A 73 9.04 -1.13 12.00
CA HIS A 73 9.22 0.31 12.16
C HIS A 73 9.93 0.57 13.49
N GLY A 74 11.09 1.21 13.45
CA GLY A 74 11.89 1.48 14.64
C GLY A 74 12.87 2.61 14.43
N SER A 75 13.09 3.45 15.47
CA SER A 75 14.06 4.55 15.43
C SER A 75 13.91 5.51 14.24
N GLY A 76 12.67 5.74 13.78
CA GLY A 76 12.37 6.63 12.65
C GLY A 76 12.64 6.01 11.26
N SER A 77 13.01 4.74 11.18
CA SER A 77 13.22 4.01 9.92
C SER A 77 12.25 2.84 9.78
N SER A 78 11.77 2.62 8.56
CA SER A 78 11.01 1.42 8.19
C SER A 78 11.91 0.44 7.45
N GLU A 79 11.72 -0.84 7.72
CA GLU A 79 12.51 -1.93 7.14
C GLU A 79 11.60 -3.13 6.84
N ALA A 80 11.84 -3.79 5.72
CA ALA A 80 11.13 -5.00 5.32
C ALA A 80 12.08 -6.18 5.36
N ILE A 81 11.69 -7.27 6.02
CA ILE A 81 12.40 -8.54 5.98
C ILE A 81 11.83 -9.33 4.81
N VAL A 82 12.70 -9.79 3.92
CA VAL A 82 12.31 -10.47 2.69
C VAL A 82 13.17 -11.70 2.44
N VAL A 83 12.56 -12.66 1.75
CA VAL A 83 13.24 -13.83 1.19
C VAL A 83 13.12 -13.74 -0.33
N ASN A 84 14.25 -13.80 -1.02
CA ASN A 84 14.29 -13.94 -2.46
C ASN A 84 14.35 -15.43 -2.82
N ASN A 85 13.22 -15.99 -3.22
CA ASN A 85 13.10 -17.41 -3.57
C ASN A 85 13.86 -17.79 -4.85
N ALA A 86 14.24 -16.82 -5.69
CA ALA A 86 15.04 -17.10 -6.88
C ALA A 86 16.53 -17.30 -6.56
N THR A 87 17.05 -16.57 -5.56
CA THR A 87 18.46 -16.65 -5.14
C THR A 87 18.66 -17.46 -3.84
N GLY A 88 17.59 -17.68 -3.07
CA GLY A 88 17.65 -18.25 -1.72
C GLY A 88 18.13 -17.26 -0.65
N GLU A 89 18.39 -16.00 -1.01
CA GLU A 89 18.90 -15.00 -0.09
C GLU A 89 17.79 -14.44 0.80
N THR A 90 18.13 -14.19 2.06
CA THR A 90 17.25 -13.53 3.03
C THR A 90 17.96 -12.30 3.54
N GLY A 91 17.21 -11.23 3.74
CA GLY A 91 17.75 -10.03 4.35
C GLY A 91 16.71 -8.95 4.51
N SER A 92 17.18 -7.73 4.70
CA SER A 92 16.33 -6.57 4.92
C SER A 92 16.43 -5.55 3.79
N LEU A 93 15.33 -4.85 3.55
CA LEU A 93 15.20 -3.80 2.56
C LEU A 93 14.69 -2.53 3.21
N ARG A 94 15.29 -1.40 2.84
CA ARG A 94 14.97 -0.06 3.33
C ARG A 94 14.57 0.85 2.17
N PRO A 95 13.76 1.91 2.42
CA PRO A 95 13.47 2.91 1.41
C PRO A 95 14.77 3.46 0.79
N GLY A 96 14.85 3.43 -0.54
CA GLY A 96 16.03 3.87 -1.28
C GLY A 96 16.96 2.75 -1.73
N ASP A 97 16.86 1.54 -1.19
CA ASP A 97 17.73 0.42 -1.59
C ASP A 97 17.57 0.05 -3.06
N ARG A 98 18.70 -0.21 -3.73
CA ARG A 98 18.79 -0.47 -5.17
C ARG A 98 19.42 -1.83 -5.45
N GLY A 99 18.72 -2.63 -6.24
CA GLY A 99 19.21 -3.91 -6.72
C GLY A 99 20.51 -3.77 -7.53
N GLY A 100 21.44 -4.69 -7.30
CA GLY A 100 22.76 -4.70 -7.92
C GLY A 100 23.73 -3.62 -7.43
N ARG A 101 23.29 -2.75 -6.50
CA ARG A 101 24.09 -1.61 -6.04
C ARG A 101 24.21 -1.50 -4.54
N SER A 102 23.09 -1.40 -3.81
CA SER A 102 23.10 -1.43 -2.34
C SER A 102 22.65 -2.76 -1.78
N THR A 103 21.98 -3.60 -2.59
CA THR A 103 21.49 -4.92 -2.18
C THR A 103 21.52 -5.90 -3.35
N THR A 104 21.74 -7.18 -3.04
CA THR A 104 21.62 -8.32 -3.97
C THR A 104 20.20 -8.92 -3.97
N LEU A 105 19.38 -8.56 -2.99
CA LEU A 105 18.02 -9.08 -2.84
C LEU A 105 17.09 -8.64 -3.97
N LEU A 106 17.41 -7.52 -4.62
CA LEU A 106 16.65 -6.99 -5.75
C LEU A 106 17.46 -7.10 -7.04
N PRO A 107 16.80 -7.38 -8.18
CA PRO A 107 17.43 -7.30 -9.49
C PRO A 107 17.89 -5.88 -9.81
N ASP A 108 18.92 -5.81 -10.65
CA ASP A 108 19.43 -4.56 -11.20
C ASP A 108 18.30 -3.73 -11.84
N GLY A 109 18.27 -2.45 -11.50
CA GLY A 109 17.27 -1.52 -12.01
C GLY A 109 16.02 -1.39 -11.14
N CYS A 110 15.87 -2.18 -10.07
CA CYS A 110 14.78 -2.04 -9.10
C CYS A 110 15.22 -1.25 -7.87
N GLN A 111 14.31 -0.46 -7.31
CA GLN A 111 14.52 0.33 -6.11
C GLN A 111 13.31 0.27 -5.17
N VAL A 112 13.56 0.18 -3.87
CA VAL A 112 12.51 0.34 -2.84
C VAL A 112 12.07 1.80 -2.80
N GLN A 113 10.83 2.06 -3.16
CA GLN A 113 10.25 3.41 -3.15
C GLN A 113 9.77 3.79 -1.74
N SER A 114 9.01 2.90 -1.10
CA SER A 114 8.43 3.16 0.22
C SER A 114 8.07 1.86 0.93
N ILE A 115 7.95 1.94 2.25
CA ILE A 115 7.53 0.84 3.12
C ILE A 115 6.41 1.36 4.01
N ASN A 116 5.24 0.73 3.96
CA ASN A 116 4.10 1.02 4.80
C ASN A 116 3.86 -0.15 5.77
N VAL A 117 4.41 -0.02 6.97
CA VAL A 117 4.31 -1.05 8.01
C VAL A 117 2.88 -1.22 8.48
N ASN A 118 2.11 -0.13 8.62
CA ASN A 118 0.71 -0.19 9.08
C ASN A 118 -0.21 -0.91 8.08
N ALA A 119 0.06 -0.77 6.79
CA ALA A 119 -0.72 -1.41 5.73
C ALA A 119 -0.12 -2.74 5.25
N GLY A 120 1.01 -3.18 5.81
CA GLY A 120 1.58 -4.49 5.52
C GLY A 120 2.21 -4.64 4.14
N TYR A 121 2.72 -3.56 3.53
CA TYR A 121 3.34 -3.65 2.20
C TYR A 121 4.57 -2.76 2.02
N LEU A 122 5.41 -3.13 1.05
CA LEU A 122 6.41 -2.24 0.46
C LEU A 122 6.15 -2.03 -1.03
N VAL A 123 6.63 -0.91 -1.57
CA VAL A 123 6.52 -0.58 -2.98
C VAL A 123 7.90 -0.55 -3.60
N ILE A 124 8.08 -1.28 -4.68
CA ILE A 124 9.29 -1.28 -5.49
C ILE A 124 8.99 -0.60 -6.83
N THR A 125 9.91 0.21 -7.32
CA THR A 125 9.82 0.84 -8.63
C THR A 125 11.04 0.48 -9.47
N SER A 126 10.89 0.49 -10.79
CA SER A 126 12.05 0.55 -11.68
C SER A 126 12.65 1.96 -11.69
N ILE A 127 13.98 2.03 -11.70
CA ILE A 127 14.76 3.27 -11.83
C ILE A 127 14.58 3.88 -13.24
N LYS A 128 14.26 3.07 -14.25
CA LYS A 128 14.01 3.51 -15.63
C LYS A 128 12.57 4.02 -15.87
N LYS A 129 11.82 4.29 -14.79
CA LYS A 129 10.38 4.60 -14.78
C LYS A 129 9.54 3.42 -15.29
N GLY A 130 9.25 2.50 -14.39
CA GLY A 130 8.27 1.42 -14.57
C GLY A 130 7.07 1.57 -13.62
N PRO A 131 6.02 0.75 -13.77
CA PRO A 131 4.90 0.75 -12.84
C PRO A 131 5.38 0.31 -11.43
N PRO A 132 4.79 0.87 -10.36
CA PRO A 132 5.10 0.45 -9.01
C PRO A 132 4.62 -0.98 -8.75
N VAL A 133 5.42 -1.75 -8.03
CA VAL A 133 5.20 -3.15 -7.68
C VAL A 133 5.03 -3.24 -6.17
N PRO A 134 3.79 -3.21 -5.66
CA PRO A 134 3.52 -3.50 -4.26
C PRO A 134 3.76 -4.98 -3.94
N LEU A 135 4.50 -5.24 -2.87
CA LEU A 135 4.71 -6.55 -2.27
C LEU A 135 4.13 -6.54 -0.85
N TYR A 136 3.35 -7.57 -0.53
CA TYR A 136 2.60 -7.66 0.71
C TYR A 136 3.23 -8.69 1.65
N LEU A 137 3.12 -8.42 2.94
CA LEU A 137 3.37 -9.38 4.01
C LEU A 137 2.23 -10.40 4.10
#